data_AF-A0A7H4PRD9-F1
#
_entry.id   AF-A0A7H4PRD9-F1
#
_cell.length_a   1.000
_cell.length_b   1.000
_cell.length_c   1.000
_cell.angle_alpha   90.00
_cell.angle_beta   90.00
_cell.angle_gamma   90.00
#
_symmetry.space_group_name_H-M   'P 1'
#
loop_
_entity.id
_entity.type
_entity.pdbx_description
1 polymer ?
#
loop_
_entity_poly.entity_id
_entity_poly.type
_entity_poly.pdbx_seq_one_letter_code
_entity_poly.pdbx_strand_id
1 'polypeptide(L)'
;MANNVSSDIDIAEFYAARERIYPLALATPLIYSRSLSDLFSAQIYLKCEQFQPTGAFKIRGAANTILGELQKNEQRIRRNGVVTASTGKPRASRFLCGEKAGDPGDGLSFFSGAGK
;
A
#
# COMPACT_ATOMS: atom_id res chain seq x y z
N MET A 1 -20.89 22.41 -13.41
CA MET A 1 -21.73 21.38 -12.77
C MET A 1 -20.80 20.55 -11.91
N ALA A 2 -20.86 20.74 -10.60
CA ALA A 2 -19.94 20.14 -9.64
C ALA A 2 -20.20 18.63 -9.55
N ASN A 3 -19.24 17.82 -10.00
CA ASN A 3 -19.33 16.38 -9.86
C ASN A 3 -19.07 16.02 -8.39
N ASN A 4 -20.09 15.45 -7.80
CA ASN A 4 -20.20 15.01 -6.42
C ASN A 4 -19.13 13.97 -6.12
N VAL A 5 -18.05 14.36 -5.43
CA VAL A 5 -17.09 13.41 -4.87
C VAL A 5 -17.77 12.78 -3.67
N SER A 6 -18.47 11.66 -3.88
CA SER A 6 -19.04 10.85 -2.81
C SER A 6 -17.92 10.46 -1.84
N SER A 7 -17.87 11.13 -0.69
CA SER A 7 -16.89 10.95 0.37
C SER A 7 -17.20 9.75 1.27
N ASP A 8 -18.10 8.86 0.84
CA ASP A 8 -18.57 7.74 1.64
C ASP A 8 -17.85 6.47 1.18
N ILE A 9 -16.79 6.11 1.93
CA ILE A 9 -16.16 4.80 1.81
C ILE A 9 -17.13 3.78 2.39
N ASP A 10 -17.68 2.90 1.55
CA ASP A 10 -18.56 1.84 2.00
C ASP A 10 -17.78 0.75 2.75
N ILE A 11 -18.42 0.18 3.77
CA ILE A 11 -17.88 -0.93 4.56
C ILE A 11 -17.65 -2.14 3.66
N ALA A 12 -18.52 -2.38 2.67
CA ALA A 12 -18.32 -3.48 1.72
C ALA A 12 -17.05 -3.27 0.87
N GLU A 13 -16.77 -2.03 0.44
CA GLU A 13 -15.55 -1.70 -0.29
C GLU A 13 -14.30 -1.91 0.58
N PHE A 14 -14.39 -1.61 1.88
CA PHE A 14 -13.32 -1.87 2.84
C PHE A 14 -13.03 -3.38 2.98
N TYR A 15 -14.06 -4.22 3.08
CA TYR A 15 -13.86 -5.68 3.13
C TYR A 15 -13.30 -6.23 1.82
N ALA A 16 -13.77 -5.75 0.67
CA ALA A 16 -13.20 -6.10 -0.62
C ALA A 16 -11.73 -5.65 -0.75
N ALA A 17 -11.37 -4.49 -0.20
CA ALA A 17 -9.98 -4.04 -0.12
C ALA A 17 -9.13 -4.96 0.75
N ARG A 18 -9.65 -5.39 1.91
CA ARG A 18 -8.97 -6.32 2.82
C ARG A 18 -8.59 -7.63 2.12
N GLU A 19 -9.52 -8.22 1.37
CA GLU A 19 -9.28 -9.47 0.64
C GLU A 19 -8.22 -9.29 -0.45
N ARG A 20 -8.27 -8.18 -1.20
CA ARG A 20 -7.29 -7.86 -2.24
C ARG A 20 -5.87 -7.70 -1.71
N ILE A 21 -5.70 -7.04 -0.55
CA ILE A 21 -4.37 -6.75 -0.01
C ILE A 21 -3.78 -7.88 0.83
N TYR A 22 -4.61 -8.80 1.34
CA TYR A 22 -4.20 -9.89 2.22
C TYR A 22 -2.97 -10.69 1.73
N PRO A 23 -2.83 -11.05 0.43
CA PRO A 23 -1.64 -11.76 -0.03
C PRO A 23 -0.35 -10.94 0.01
N LEU A 24 -0.41 -9.60 0.00
CA LEU A 24 0.76 -8.71 -0.08
C LEU A 24 1.08 -7.99 1.23
N ALA A 25 0.08 -7.78 2.09
CA ALA A 25 0.23 -7.06 3.34
C ALA A 25 0.05 -8.01 4.54
N LEU A 26 1.11 -8.18 5.31
CA LEU A 26 1.13 -9.06 6.48
C LEU A 26 0.20 -8.53 7.59
N ALA A 27 -0.33 -9.46 8.38
CA ALA A 27 -0.96 -9.14 9.66
C ALA A 27 0.15 -8.76 10.66
N THR A 28 0.39 -7.46 10.79
CA THR A 28 1.40 -6.92 11.72
C THR A 28 0.96 -7.11 13.17
N PRO A 29 1.87 -7.45 14.09
CA PRO A 29 1.53 -7.66 15.48
C PRO A 29 1.08 -6.36 16.16
N LEU A 30 0.24 -6.52 17.18
CA LEU A 30 -0.07 -5.49 18.17
C LEU A 30 0.73 -5.80 19.42
N ILE A 31 1.71 -4.95 19.73
CA ILE A 31 2.63 -5.15 20.86
C ILE A 31 2.22 -4.24 22.00
N TYR A 32 1.92 -4.81 23.17
CA TYR A 32 1.66 -4.02 24.37
C TYR A 32 2.93 -3.27 24.81
N SER A 33 2.82 -1.96 25.02
CA SER A 33 3.92 -1.15 25.54
C SER A 33 3.70 -0.84 27.00
N ARG A 34 4.44 -1.53 27.87
CA ARG A 34 4.36 -1.32 29.32
C ARG A 34 4.73 0.11 29.71
N SER A 35 5.85 0.62 29.19
CA SER A 35 6.34 1.96 29.51
C SER A 35 5.37 3.07 29.12
N LEU A 36 4.73 2.98 27.94
CA LEU A 36 3.71 3.97 27.56
C LEU A 36 2.45 3.80 28.40
N SER A 37 2.05 2.56 28.67
CA SER A 37 0.85 2.28 29.45
C SER A 37 0.96 2.82 30.88
N ASP A 38 2.13 2.67 31.49
CA ASP A 38 2.44 3.20 32.82
C ASP A 38 2.49 4.74 32.81
N LEU A 39 3.07 5.35 31.76
CA LEU A 39 3.16 6.80 31.62
C LEU A 39 1.80 7.48 31.47
N PHE A 40 0.89 6.87 30.72
CA PHE A 40 -0.43 7.43 30.41
C PHE A 40 -1.57 6.84 31.25
N SER A 41 -1.26 5.93 32.18
CA SER A 41 -2.25 5.20 32.99
C SER A 41 -3.37 4.59 32.14
N ALA A 42 -3.01 4.02 30.98
CA ALA A 42 -3.94 3.47 30.00
C ALA A 42 -3.33 2.24 29.31
N GLN A 43 -4.14 1.35 28.73
CA GLN A 43 -3.60 0.19 28.00
C GLN A 43 -3.19 0.59 26.58
N ILE A 44 -1.89 0.76 26.33
CA ILE A 44 -1.34 1.21 25.05
C ILE A 44 -0.73 0.05 24.28
N TYR A 45 -1.24 -0.15 23.06
CA TYR A 45 -0.73 -1.14 22.10
C TYR A 45 -0.14 -0.44 20.88
N LEU A 46 1.02 -0.92 20.45
CA LEU A 46 1.72 -0.43 19.27
C LEU A 46 1.40 -1.31 18.07
N LYS A 47 0.84 -0.71 17.02
CA LYS A 47 0.64 -1.37 15.73
C LYS A 47 1.93 -1.27 14.91
N CYS A 48 2.67 -2.38 14.83
CA CYS A 48 4.02 -2.39 14.28
C CYS A 48 4.03 -2.54 12.75
N GLU A 49 3.55 -1.53 12.02
CA GLU A 49 3.56 -1.53 10.55
C GLU A 49 4.97 -1.50 9.92
N GLN A 50 6.02 -1.26 10.72
CA GLN A 50 7.41 -1.40 10.25
C GLN A 50 7.79 -2.84 9.88
N PHE A 51 7.04 -3.85 10.33
CA PHE A 51 7.27 -5.25 9.96
C PHE A 51 6.65 -5.66 8.63
N GLN A 52 5.97 -4.74 7.93
CA GLN A 52 5.55 -4.99 6.57
C GLN A 52 6.76 -5.26 5.65
N PRO A 53 6.61 -6.01 4.54
CA PRO A 53 7.70 -6.31 3.61
C PRO A 53 8.46 -5.08 3.11
N THR A 54 7.75 -3.95 3.04
CA THR A 54 8.24 -2.65 2.58
C THR A 54 8.73 -1.74 3.69
N GLY A 55 8.59 -2.16 4.95
CA GLY A 55 8.95 -1.40 6.14
C GLY A 55 7.98 -0.27 6.49
N ALA A 56 6.80 -0.22 5.88
CA ALA A 56 5.76 0.79 6.16
C ALA A 56 4.35 0.31 5.77
N PHE A 57 3.33 0.96 6.35
CA PHE A 57 1.92 0.68 6.06
C PHE A 57 1.49 1.00 4.61
N LYS A 58 2.27 1.80 3.88
CA LYS A 58 1.93 2.32 2.55
C LYS A 58 1.72 1.20 1.51
N ILE A 59 2.27 0.00 1.73
CA ILE A 59 1.99 -1.17 0.90
C ILE A 59 0.50 -1.49 0.80
N ARG A 60 -0.26 -1.31 1.88
CA ARG A 60 -1.70 -1.61 1.93
C ARG A 60 -2.47 -0.78 0.91
N GLY A 61 -2.26 0.53 0.91
CA GLY A 61 -2.91 1.44 -0.04
C GLY A 61 -2.44 1.24 -1.47
N ALA A 62 -1.13 1.14 -1.68
CA ALA A 62 -0.56 0.92 -3.01
C ALA A 62 -1.06 -0.38 -3.64
N ALA A 63 -1.10 -1.47 -2.87
CA ALA A 63 -1.63 -2.77 -3.30
C ALA A 63 -3.11 -2.67 -3.63
N ASN A 64 -3.92 -2.03 -2.78
CA ASN A 64 -5.34 -1.88 -3.02
C ASN A 64 -5.64 -1.16 -4.34
N THR A 65 -4.95 -0.05 -4.61
CA THR A 65 -5.12 0.75 -5.82
C THR A 65 -4.67 -0.02 -7.06
N ILE A 66 -3.45 -0.56 -7.05
CA ILE A 66 -2.91 -1.26 -8.22
C ILE A 66 -3.72 -2.51 -8.53
N LEU A 67 -4.09 -3.30 -7.52
CA LEU A 67 -4.90 -4.51 -7.72
C LEU A 67 -6.33 -4.19 -8.15
N GLY A 68 -6.94 -3.14 -7.58
CA GLY A 68 -8.27 -2.69 -7.98
C GLY A 68 -8.31 -2.19 -9.43
N GLU A 69 -7.29 -1.42 -9.85
CA GLU A 69 -7.17 -0.96 -11.23
C GLU A 69 -6.85 -2.10 -12.19
N LEU A 70 -6.01 -3.07 -11.79
CA LEU A 70 -5.72 -4.27 -12.59
C LEU A 70 -6.99 -5.11 -12.84
N GLN A 71 -7.88 -5.22 -11.86
CA GLN A 71 -9.15 -5.93 -12.05
C GLN A 71 -10.07 -5.24 -13.06
N LYS A 72 -10.02 -3.91 -13.16
CA LYS A 72 -10.89 -3.13 -14.06
C LYS A 72 -10.31 -2.97 -15.45
N ASN A 73 -8.99 -2.79 -15.56
CA ASN A 73 -8.30 -2.32 -16.77
C ASN A 73 -6.96 -3.02 -16.98
N GLU A 74 -6.93 -4.35 -16.89
CA GLU A 74 -5.71 -5.16 -16.94
C GLU A 74 -4.82 -4.87 -18.16
N GLN A 75 -5.39 -4.92 -19.37
CA GLN A 75 -4.64 -4.73 -20.62
C GLN A 75 -4.01 -3.34 -20.70
N ARG A 76 -4.70 -2.31 -20.18
CA ARG A 76 -4.21 -0.93 -20.17
C ARG A 76 -3.02 -0.78 -19.21
N ILE A 77 -3.11 -1.36 -18.03
CA ILE A 77 -2.04 -1.25 -17.02
C ILE A 77 -0.81 -2.06 -17.44
N ARG A 78 -1.00 -3.26 -18.00
CA ARG A 78 0.13 -4.04 -18.55
C ARG A 78 0.85 -3.32 -19.68
N ARG A 79 0.10 -2.59 -20.54
CA ARG A 79 0.69 -1.83 -21.66
C ARG A 79 1.36 -0.53 -21.23
N ASN A 80 0.76 0.22 -20.31
CA ASN A 80 1.22 1.58 -19.96
C ASN A 80 2.08 1.63 -18.69
N GLY A 81 2.12 0.54 -17.92
CA GLY A 81 2.72 0.50 -16.59
C GLY A 81 1.98 1.37 -15.57
N VAL A 82 2.47 1.36 -14.33
CA VAL A 82 1.99 2.26 -13.27
C VAL A 82 3.17 3.11 -12.81
N VAL A 83 2.99 4.43 -12.87
CA VAL A 83 3.98 5.39 -12.39
C VAL A 83 3.46 5.99 -11.07
N THR A 84 4.24 5.85 -10.00
CA THR A 84 3.97 6.48 -8.72
C THR A 84 5.17 7.30 -8.27
N ALA A 85 4.98 8.60 -8.03
CA ALA A 85 5.96 9.43 -7.36
C ALA A 85 5.68 9.42 -5.85
N SER A 86 6.69 9.13 -5.03
CA SER A 86 6.57 9.14 -3.58
C SER A 86 7.88 9.62 -2.97
N THR A 87 7.79 10.53 -2.00
CA THR A 87 8.92 11.02 -1.20
C THR A 87 9.31 10.07 -0.05
N GLY A 88 8.76 8.84 -0.03
CA GLY A 88 8.99 7.84 1.01
C GLY A 88 10.05 6.78 0.71
N LYS A 89 10.32 5.89 1.69
CA LYS A 89 11.34 4.82 1.60
C LYS A 89 11.26 4.05 0.25
N PRO A 90 12.38 3.92 -0.51
CA PRO A 90 12.42 3.33 -1.86
C PRO A 90 11.94 1.87 -1.96
N ARG A 91 11.84 1.17 -0.83
CA ARG A 91 11.54 -0.27 -0.76
C ARG A 91 10.06 -0.58 -1.04
N ALA A 92 9.15 0.35 -0.76
CA ALA A 92 7.71 0.13 -0.97
C ALA A 92 7.28 0.14 -2.43
N SER A 93 7.84 1.08 -3.21
CA SER A 93 7.58 1.19 -4.65
C SER A 93 8.21 0.05 -5.44
N ARG A 94 9.43 -0.41 -5.06
CA ARG A 94 10.10 -1.53 -5.72
C ARG A 94 9.45 -2.90 -5.47
N PHE A 95 8.93 -3.14 -4.27
CA PHE A 95 8.34 -4.43 -3.91
C PHE A 95 7.10 -4.76 -4.73
N LEU A 96 6.17 -3.81 -4.87
CA LEU A 96 4.97 -4.02 -5.70
C LEU A 96 5.28 -4.23 -7.19
N CYS A 97 6.37 -3.64 -7.69
CA CYS A 97 6.74 -3.72 -9.08
C CYS A 97 7.40 -5.07 -9.44
N GLY A 98 8.14 -5.68 -8.51
CA GLY A 98 8.90 -6.91 -8.77
C GLY A 98 8.12 -8.21 -8.56
N GLU A 99 7.10 -8.23 -7.70
CA GLU A 99 6.38 -9.50 -7.38
C GLU A 99 5.28 -9.84 -8.39
N LYS A 100 4.78 -8.85 -9.15
CA LYS A 100 3.79 -9.07 -10.22
C LYS A 100 4.34 -9.03 -11.64
N ALA A 101 5.55 -8.51 -11.84
CA ALA A 101 6.25 -8.58 -13.10
C ALA A 101 7.19 -9.80 -13.07
N GLY A 102 6.68 -10.94 -13.52
CA GLY A 102 7.57 -12.02 -13.93
C GLY A 102 8.50 -11.51 -15.03
N ASP A 103 9.80 -11.51 -14.73
CA ASP A 103 10.93 -11.25 -15.64
C ASP A 103 11.06 -9.83 -16.25
N PRO A 104 12.28 -9.28 -16.38
CA PRO A 104 12.53 -7.89 -16.75
C PRO A 104 12.54 -7.73 -18.27
N GLY A 105 11.37 -7.77 -18.89
CA GLY A 105 11.21 -7.54 -20.34
C GLY A 105 10.48 -6.24 -20.70
N ASP A 106 9.56 -5.79 -19.85
CA ASP A 106 8.55 -4.81 -20.28
C ASP A 106 8.70 -3.47 -19.55
N GLY A 107 9.52 -2.58 -20.14
CA GLY A 107 9.25 -1.13 -20.22
C GLY A 107 8.96 -0.31 -18.96
N LEU A 108 9.29 -0.76 -17.76
CA LEU A 108 9.03 -0.01 -16.52
C LEU A 108 10.14 1.03 -16.25
N SER A 109 9.96 2.23 -16.81
CA SER A 109 10.81 3.38 -16.53
C SER A 109 10.58 3.92 -15.12
N PHE A 110 11.52 3.65 -14.21
CA PHE A 110 11.61 4.31 -12.91
C PHE A 110 12.19 5.72 -13.08
N PHE A 111 11.39 6.76 -12.86
CA PHE A 111 11.93 8.10 -12.54
C PHE A 111 11.86 8.33 -11.04
N SER A 112 12.99 8.12 -10.36
CA SER A 112 13.22 8.63 -9.02
C SER A 112 13.60 10.10 -9.13
N GLY A 113 12.61 10.99 -9.13
CA GLY A 113 12.82 12.43 -8.97
C GLY A 113 13.24 12.75 -7.53
N ALA A 114 14.50 12.45 -7.19
CA ALA A 114 15.16 13.08 -6.04
C ALA A 114 15.70 14.43 -6.50
N GLY A 115 14.82 15.43 -6.59
CA GLY A 115 15.24 16.81 -6.77
C GLY A 115 15.98 17.29 -5.53
N LYS A 116 17.30 17.43 -5.66
CA LYS A 116 18.03 18.59 -5.16
C LYS A 116 18.76 19.21 -6.34
#